data_AF-A0A918FQX0-F1
#
_entry.id   AF-A0A918FQX0-F1
#
_cell.length_a   1.000
_cell.length_b   1.000
_cell.length_c   1.000
_cell.angle_alpha   90.00
_cell.angle_beta   90.00
_cell.angle_gamma   90.00
#
_symmetry.space_group_name_H-M   'P 1'
#
loop_
_entity.id
_entity.type
_entity.pdbx_description
1 polymer ?
#
loop_
_entity_poly.entity_id
_entity_poly.type
_entity_poly.pdbx_seq_one_letter_code
_entity_poly.pdbx_strand_id
1 'polypeptide(L)'
;MEIADRLTDVGGVVGVCLGGSRARGTHRPDSDFDLGLYYRPPLDTAALRLLASELTGESTEVTEPGGWGPWVDGGAWLTVDGCRVDWIYRDVDRVHRIWEECRAGRFEVGVQAGHPFGVYSPAYVGEVAVGRVLADPGGELRALQQKTRCYRDSCRKPRRSRRG
;
A
#
# COMPACT_ATOMS: atom_id res chain seq x y z
N MET A 1 5.75 10.14 -13.03
CA MET A 1 6.79 10.05 -11.99
C MET A 1 6.67 11.22 -11.04
N GLU A 2 6.38 12.43 -11.55
CA GLU A 2 6.06 13.64 -10.78
C GLU A 2 5.00 13.48 -9.67
N ILE A 3 3.91 12.74 -9.91
CA ILE A 3 2.85 12.56 -8.90
C ILE A 3 3.35 11.89 -7.63
N ALA A 4 4.22 10.87 -7.74
CA ALA A 4 4.71 10.14 -6.57
C ALA A 4 5.63 11.00 -5.70
N ASP A 5 6.46 11.84 -6.33
CA ASP A 5 7.36 12.75 -5.62
C ASP A 5 6.56 13.86 -4.90
N ARG A 6 5.57 14.44 -5.59
CA ARG A 6 4.65 15.43 -5.00
C ARG A 6 3.84 14.86 -3.83
N LEU A 7 3.47 13.58 -3.89
CA LEU A 7 2.78 12.90 -2.79
C LEU A 7 3.70 12.73 -1.57
N THR A 8 5.02 12.55 -1.76
CA THR A 8 5.96 12.47 -0.64
C THR A 8 6.26 13.80 0.04
N ASP A 9 5.93 14.93 -0.60
CA ASP A 9 6.02 16.26 0.02
C ASP A 9 4.86 16.53 0.99
N VAL A 10 3.82 15.68 0.98
CA VAL A 10 2.67 15.81 1.87
C VAL A 10 3.00 15.34 3.28
N GLY A 11 2.64 16.15 4.27
CA GLY A 11 2.87 15.86 5.69
C GLY A 11 2.32 14.49 6.10
N GLY A 12 3.18 13.67 6.68
CA GLY A 12 2.83 12.32 7.14
C GLY A 12 3.06 11.23 6.10
N VAL A 13 3.25 11.54 4.81
CA VAL A 13 3.59 10.52 3.81
C VAL A 13 5.05 10.11 3.94
N VAL A 14 5.28 8.80 4.09
CA VAL A 14 6.60 8.17 4.21
C VAL A 14 7.10 7.69 2.85
N GLY A 15 6.18 7.26 1.98
CA GLY A 15 6.51 6.92 0.61
C GLY A 15 5.32 6.39 -0.19
N VAL A 16 5.57 6.10 -1.46
CA VAL A 16 4.56 5.72 -2.44
C VAL A 16 4.96 4.44 -3.15
N CYS A 17 4.07 3.45 -3.17
CA CYS A 17 4.25 2.24 -3.97
C CYS A 17 3.15 2.12 -5.01
N LEU A 18 3.52 1.70 -6.22
CA LEU A 18 2.57 1.22 -7.21
C LEU A 18 2.21 -0.24 -6.90
N GLY A 19 0.93 -0.50 -6.64
CA GLY A 19 0.33 -1.82 -6.45
C GLY A 19 -0.31 -2.38 -7.72
N GLY A 20 -1.19 -3.37 -7.55
CA GLY A 20 -2.10 -3.82 -8.61
C GLY A 20 -1.51 -4.70 -9.73
N SER A 21 -2.32 -4.87 -10.77
CA SER A 21 -2.01 -5.67 -11.97
C SER A 21 -0.80 -5.11 -12.76
N ARG A 22 -0.55 -3.80 -12.67
CA ARG A 22 0.61 -3.13 -13.27
C ARG A 22 1.92 -3.49 -12.58
N ALA A 23 1.95 -3.61 -11.26
CA ALA A 23 3.13 -4.09 -10.54
C ALA A 23 3.47 -5.55 -10.89
N ARG A 24 2.46 -6.35 -11.28
CA ARG A 24 2.61 -7.76 -11.68
C ARG A 24 2.83 -7.97 -13.18
N GLY A 25 2.81 -6.91 -13.99
CA GLY A 25 3.02 -6.97 -15.44
C GLY A 25 1.86 -7.58 -16.24
N THR A 26 0.69 -7.80 -15.64
CA THR A 26 -0.49 -8.42 -16.28
C THR A 26 -1.56 -7.39 -16.67
N HIS A 27 -1.18 -6.12 -16.76
CA HIS A 27 -2.14 -5.04 -16.97
C HIS A 27 -2.67 -5.01 -18.41
N ARG A 28 -3.93 -4.62 -18.54
CA ARG A 28 -4.56 -4.22 -19.79
C ARG A 28 -4.48 -2.69 -19.94
N PRO A 29 -4.66 -2.12 -21.14
CA PRO A 29 -4.55 -0.68 -21.36
C PRO A 29 -5.52 0.16 -20.51
N ASP A 30 -6.65 -0.43 -20.13
CA ASP A 30 -7.74 0.13 -19.32
C ASP A 30 -7.56 -0.06 -17.81
N SER A 31 -6.43 -0.61 -17.36
CA SER A 31 -6.23 -0.88 -15.93
C SER A 31 -6.05 0.41 -15.13
N ASP A 32 -6.51 0.38 -13.89
CA ASP A 32 -6.39 1.49 -12.94
C ASP A 32 -4.95 1.56 -12.37
N PHE A 33 -4.54 2.73 -11.88
CA PHE A 33 -3.27 2.92 -11.18
C PHE A 33 -3.49 2.87 -9.66
N ASP A 34 -3.18 1.74 -9.05
CA ASP A 34 -3.22 1.61 -7.59
C ASP A 34 -1.97 2.20 -6.94
N LEU A 35 -2.08 3.38 -6.34
CA LEU A 35 -1.01 4.02 -5.56
C LEU A 35 -1.25 3.80 -4.06
N GLY A 36 -0.43 2.94 -3.47
CA GLY A 36 -0.34 2.79 -2.01
C GLY A 36 0.43 3.95 -1.40
N LEU A 37 -0.27 4.79 -0.64
CA LEU A 37 0.27 5.88 0.15
C LEU A 37 0.63 5.36 1.54
N TYR A 38 1.92 5.15 1.74
CA TYR A 38 2.46 4.74 3.03
C TYR A 38 2.67 5.98 3.87
N TYR A 39 1.95 6.06 4.99
CA TYR A 39 1.98 7.23 5.85
C TYR A 39 2.18 6.86 7.30
N ARG A 40 2.54 7.86 8.09
CA ARG A 40 2.61 7.83 9.54
C ARG A 40 1.76 8.97 10.09
N PRO A 41 0.81 8.72 11.02
CA PRO A 41 -0.03 9.77 11.56
C PRO A 41 0.77 10.90 12.24
N PRO A 42 0.28 12.16 12.17
CA PRO A 42 -0.90 12.60 11.44
C PRO A 42 -0.66 12.71 9.92
N LEU A 43 -1.66 12.35 9.12
CA LEU A 43 -1.66 12.53 7.66
C LEU A 43 -2.30 13.87 7.30
N ASP A 44 -1.64 14.68 6.48
CA ASP A 44 -2.18 15.94 5.97
C ASP A 44 -3.14 15.69 4.79
N THR A 45 -4.37 15.32 5.13
CA THR A 45 -5.43 15.07 4.14
C THR A 45 -5.90 16.33 3.45
N ALA A 46 -5.72 17.51 4.05
CA ALA A 46 -6.03 18.78 3.40
C ALA A 46 -5.07 19.03 2.23
N ALA A 47 -3.77 18.81 2.42
CA ALA A 47 -2.79 18.86 1.35
C ALA A 47 -3.05 17.79 0.27
N LEU A 48 -3.49 16.58 0.66
CA LEU A 48 -3.91 15.56 -0.31
C LEU A 48 -5.12 16.01 -1.15
N ARG A 49 -6.13 16.65 -0.53
CA ARG A 49 -7.28 17.20 -1.28
C ARG A 49 -6.86 18.24 -2.30
N LEU A 50 -5.99 19.17 -1.91
CA LEU A 50 -5.47 20.18 -2.81
C LEU A 50 -4.72 19.53 -3.99
N LEU A 51 -3.81 18.61 -3.70
CA LEU A 51 -3.06 17.88 -4.73
C LEU A 51 -3.99 17.07 -5.64
N ALA A 52 -4.99 16.38 -5.09
CA ALA A 52 -5.96 15.63 -5.87
C ALA A 52 -6.71 16.54 -6.84
N SER A 53 -7.19 17.69 -6.35
CA SER A 53 -7.89 18.67 -7.19
C SER A 53 -7.03 19.30 -8.27
N GLU A 54 -5.75 19.54 -8.01
CA GLU A 54 -4.81 19.99 -9.03
C GLU A 54 -4.57 18.95 -10.11
N LEU A 55 -4.55 17.66 -9.75
CA LEU A 55 -4.30 16.56 -10.69
C LEU A 55 -5.53 16.21 -11.53
N THR A 56 -6.73 16.29 -10.97
CA THR A 56 -7.98 15.98 -11.68
C THR A 56 -8.56 17.20 -12.41
N GLY A 57 -8.18 18.41 -11.98
CA GLY A 57 -8.78 19.67 -12.45
C GLY A 57 -10.15 19.98 -11.82
N GLU A 58 -10.60 19.19 -10.84
CA GLU A 58 -11.89 19.36 -10.17
C GLU A 58 -11.84 19.09 -8.66
N SER A 59 -12.86 19.51 -7.93
CA SER A 59 -12.96 19.23 -6.50
C SER A 59 -13.04 17.72 -6.27
N THR A 60 -12.03 17.15 -5.63
CA THR A 60 -11.95 15.69 -5.43
C THR A 60 -12.07 15.31 -3.96
N GLU A 61 -12.89 14.31 -3.68
CA GLU A 61 -13.07 13.80 -2.34
C GLU A 61 -11.87 12.94 -1.92
N VAL A 62 -11.32 13.26 -0.76
CA VAL A 62 -10.25 12.51 -0.11
C VAL A 62 -10.69 12.26 1.33
N THR A 63 -10.66 11.01 1.76
CA THR A 63 -11.12 10.65 3.10
C THR A 63 -10.09 10.95 4.17
N GLU A 64 -10.52 11.02 5.42
CA GLU A 64 -9.59 10.92 6.56
C GLU A 64 -9.10 9.47 6.75
N PRO A 65 -7.95 9.25 7.42
CA PRO A 65 -7.59 7.95 7.98
C PRO A 65 -8.75 7.32 8.78
N GLY A 66 -9.02 6.03 8.57
CA GLY A 66 -10.19 5.30 9.06
C GLY A 66 -11.49 5.49 8.26
N GLY A 67 -11.51 6.36 7.24
CA GLY A 67 -12.74 6.75 6.52
C GLY A 67 -13.43 5.62 5.74
N TRP A 68 -12.67 4.60 5.30
CA TRP A 68 -13.21 3.41 4.62
C TRP A 68 -13.32 2.17 5.54
N GLY A 69 -13.08 2.36 6.84
CA GLY A 69 -13.18 1.32 7.87
C GLY A 69 -11.82 0.80 8.38
N PRO A 70 -11.82 -0.26 9.21
CA PRO A 70 -10.67 -0.64 10.01
C PRO A 70 -9.55 -1.35 9.22
N TRP A 71 -9.73 -1.65 7.93
CA TRP A 71 -8.76 -2.38 7.13
C TRP A 71 -8.23 -1.54 5.97
N VAL A 72 -9.10 -0.94 5.17
CA VAL A 72 -8.66 0.07 4.20
C VAL A 72 -8.77 1.42 4.89
N ASP A 73 -7.62 2.00 5.24
CA ASP A 73 -7.55 3.19 6.10
C ASP A 73 -8.16 4.44 5.44
N GLY A 74 -8.60 4.37 4.20
CA GLY A 74 -9.08 5.51 3.42
C GLY A 74 -8.26 5.73 2.17
N GLY A 75 -8.54 6.82 1.49
CA GLY A 75 -7.92 7.13 0.22
C GLY A 75 -8.68 8.16 -0.61
N ALA A 76 -8.44 8.10 -1.91
CA ALA A 76 -9.14 8.89 -2.91
C ALA A 76 -9.22 8.10 -4.22
N TRP A 77 -10.32 8.27 -4.96
CA TRP A 77 -10.45 7.76 -6.32
C TRP A 77 -10.38 8.94 -7.28
N LEU A 78 -9.38 8.94 -8.15
CA LEU A 78 -9.06 10.05 -9.03
C LEU A 78 -9.19 9.64 -10.49
N THR A 79 -9.50 10.62 -11.34
CA THR A 79 -9.32 10.50 -12.79
C THR A 79 -8.33 11.58 -13.24
N VAL A 80 -7.13 11.17 -13.62
CA VAL A 80 -6.05 12.07 -14.05
C VAL A 80 -5.80 11.82 -15.54
N ASP A 81 -5.96 12.84 -16.37
CA ASP A 81 -5.81 12.74 -17.84
C ASP A 81 -6.61 11.59 -18.47
N GLY A 82 -7.82 11.33 -17.95
CA GLY A 82 -8.69 10.23 -18.41
C GLY A 82 -8.29 8.83 -17.92
N CYS A 83 -7.26 8.72 -17.06
CA CYS A 83 -6.85 7.48 -16.42
C CYS A 83 -7.33 7.43 -14.97
N ARG A 84 -7.87 6.28 -14.52
CA ARG A 84 -8.24 6.09 -13.12
C ARG A 84 -7.00 5.83 -12.26
N VAL A 85 -6.89 6.57 -11.16
CA VAL A 85 -5.79 6.52 -10.20
C VAL A 85 -6.38 6.41 -8.80
N ASP A 86 -6.09 5.31 -8.11
CA ASP A 86 -6.60 5.05 -6.77
C ASP A 86 -5.50 5.30 -5.76
N TRP A 87 -5.74 6.25 -4.86
CA TRP A 87 -4.90 6.48 -3.69
C TRP A 87 -5.42 5.65 -2.54
N ILE A 88 -4.54 4.85 -1.95
CA ILE A 88 -4.90 3.90 -0.91
C ILE A 88 -3.98 4.09 0.28
N TYR A 89 -4.55 4.44 1.43
CA TYR A 89 -3.78 4.67 2.65
C TYR A 89 -3.26 3.37 3.27
N ARG A 90 -2.02 3.46 3.75
CA ARG A 90 -1.28 2.37 4.41
C ARG A 90 -0.51 2.95 5.59
N ASP A 91 -1.01 2.73 6.81
CA ASP A 91 -0.26 3.07 8.02
C ASP A 91 1.01 2.19 8.10
N VAL A 92 2.17 2.82 8.02
CA VAL A 92 3.48 2.16 8.05
C VAL A 92 3.74 1.45 9.37
N ASP A 93 3.35 2.06 10.49
CA ASP A 93 3.57 1.49 11.82
C ASP A 93 2.69 0.25 12.02
N ARG A 94 1.46 0.27 11.46
CA ARG A 94 0.61 -0.92 11.38
C ARG A 94 1.24 -2.02 10.53
N VAL A 95 1.83 -1.69 9.38
CA VAL A 95 2.51 -2.68 8.54
C VAL A 95 3.71 -3.30 9.26
N HIS A 96 4.53 -2.50 9.96
CA HIS A 96 5.63 -3.02 10.79
C HIS A 96 5.14 -3.93 11.90
N ARG A 97 4.05 -3.56 12.58
CA ARG A 97 3.45 -4.39 13.62
C ARG A 97 3.00 -5.75 13.08
N ILE A 98 2.24 -5.76 11.98
CA ILE A 98 1.78 -7.01 11.34
C ILE A 98 2.98 -7.85 10.89
N TRP A 99 4.04 -7.20 10.39
CA TRP A 99 5.27 -7.87 10.00
C TRP A 99 5.97 -8.56 11.20
N GLU A 100 6.11 -7.88 12.34
CA GLU A 100 6.71 -8.47 13.53
C GLU A 100 5.82 -9.59 14.13
N GLU A 101 4.50 -9.46 14.07
CA GLU A 101 3.58 -10.55 14.44
C GLU A 101 3.75 -11.78 13.53
N CYS A 102 3.86 -11.57 12.21
CA CYS A 102 4.14 -12.64 11.25
C CYS A 102 5.48 -13.33 11.54
N ARG A 103 6.54 -12.57 11.87
CA ARG A 103 7.85 -13.13 12.26
C ARG A 103 7.77 -13.95 13.54
N ALA A 104 6.88 -13.58 14.46
CA ALA A 104 6.62 -14.30 15.69
C ALA A 104 5.64 -15.49 15.53
N GLY A 105 5.17 -15.78 14.31
CA GLY A 105 4.26 -16.88 14.02
C GLY A 105 2.80 -16.62 14.43
N ARG A 106 2.42 -15.36 14.66
CA ARG A 106 1.05 -14.94 14.99
C ARG A 106 0.39 -14.33 13.76
N PHE A 107 -0.81 -14.76 13.40
CA PHE A 107 -1.56 -14.24 12.25
C PHE A 107 -2.98 -13.85 12.67
N GLU A 108 -3.35 -12.59 12.47
CA GLU A 108 -4.75 -12.15 12.53
C GLU A 108 -5.40 -12.24 11.15
N VAL A 109 -6.58 -12.88 11.08
CA VAL A 109 -7.47 -12.90 9.92
C VAL A 109 -8.69 -12.06 10.26
N GLY A 110 -8.76 -10.85 9.70
CA GLY A 110 -9.93 -9.99 9.82
C GLY A 110 -10.99 -10.35 8.78
N VAL A 111 -12.22 -10.65 9.20
CA VAL A 111 -13.36 -10.84 8.31
C VAL A 111 -14.16 -9.54 8.24
N GLN A 112 -14.32 -8.96 7.05
CA GLN A 112 -15.22 -7.82 6.80
C GLN A 112 -16.32 -8.27 5.81
N ALA A 113 -17.58 -7.95 6.14
CA ALA A 113 -18.72 -8.26 5.28
C ALA A 113 -18.59 -7.54 3.93
N GLY A 114 -18.66 -8.30 2.82
CA GLY A 114 -18.43 -7.83 1.44
C GLY A 114 -17.26 -8.52 0.73
N HIS A 115 -16.38 -9.22 1.47
CA HIS A 115 -15.32 -10.05 0.92
C HIS A 115 -15.47 -11.49 1.46
N PRO A 116 -16.01 -12.46 0.68
CA PRO A 116 -16.22 -13.83 1.16
C PRO A 116 -14.94 -14.60 1.53
N PHE A 117 -13.75 -13.98 1.41
CA PHE A 117 -12.45 -14.54 1.81
C PHE A 117 -11.73 -13.79 2.95
N GLY A 118 -12.34 -12.76 3.54
CA GLY A 118 -11.69 -11.94 4.57
C GLY A 118 -10.56 -11.06 4.02
N VAL A 119 -10.22 -9.99 4.75
CA VAL A 119 -9.05 -9.18 4.41
C VAL A 119 -7.83 -9.87 5.01
N TYR A 120 -7.06 -10.53 4.16
CA TYR A 120 -5.89 -11.30 4.56
C TYR A 120 -4.78 -10.32 4.99
N SER A 121 -4.35 -10.33 6.26
CA SER A 121 -3.23 -9.48 6.72
C SER A 121 -1.90 -9.66 5.93
N PRO A 122 -1.61 -10.83 5.32
CA PRO A 122 -0.50 -10.98 4.37
C PRO A 122 -0.67 -10.24 3.02
N ALA A 123 -1.86 -9.73 2.69
CA ALA A 123 -2.07 -8.94 1.48
C ALA A 123 -1.26 -7.65 1.51
N TYR A 124 -1.18 -6.96 2.66
CA TYR A 124 -0.34 -5.78 2.86
C TYR A 124 1.15 -6.08 2.67
N VAL A 125 1.61 -7.21 3.21
CA VAL A 125 3.00 -7.66 3.07
C VAL A 125 3.30 -8.09 1.62
N GLY A 126 2.34 -8.72 0.94
CA GLY A 126 2.40 -9.07 -0.47
C GLY A 126 2.41 -7.84 -1.38
N GLU A 127 1.66 -6.79 -1.03
CA GLU A 127 1.63 -5.50 -1.72
C GLU A 127 2.98 -4.79 -1.60
N VAL A 128 3.59 -4.72 -0.42
CA VAL A 128 4.96 -4.16 -0.26
C VAL A 128 5.99 -5.03 -1.00
N ALA A 129 5.89 -6.36 -0.90
CA ALA A 129 6.86 -7.27 -1.50
C ALA A 129 6.85 -7.25 -3.03
N VAL A 130 5.66 -7.10 -3.65
CA VAL A 130 5.46 -7.17 -5.11
C VAL A 130 5.32 -5.78 -5.75
N GLY A 131 4.92 -4.77 -4.97
CA GLY A 131 4.76 -3.40 -5.44
C GLY A 131 6.05 -2.77 -5.90
N ARG A 132 5.95 -1.83 -6.84
CA ARG A 132 7.08 -1.02 -7.29
C ARG A 132 7.13 0.26 -6.45
N VAL A 133 8.15 0.41 -5.61
CA VAL A 133 8.39 1.66 -4.89
C VAL A 133 8.65 2.77 -5.93
N LEU A 134 7.79 3.79 -5.93
CA LEU A 134 7.91 4.94 -6.82
C LEU A 134 8.71 6.07 -6.14
N ALA A 135 8.39 6.36 -4.88
CA ALA A 135 9.08 7.36 -4.07
C ALA A 135 9.24 6.84 -2.63
N ASP A 136 10.41 7.05 -2.04
CA ASP A 136 10.76 6.59 -0.68
C ASP A 136 11.95 7.43 -0.18
N PRO A 137 11.73 8.71 0.16
CA PRO A 137 12.80 9.63 0.53
C PRO A 137 13.58 9.15 1.77
N GLY A 138 12.92 8.46 2.69
CA GLY A 138 13.54 7.91 3.91
C GLY A 138 14.17 6.51 3.75
N GLY A 139 13.95 5.83 2.62
CA GLY A 139 14.42 4.46 2.40
C GLY A 139 13.71 3.37 3.22
N GLU A 140 12.67 3.74 3.98
CA GLU A 140 11.97 2.86 4.92
C GLU A 140 11.18 1.78 4.18
N LEU A 141 10.51 2.15 3.08
CA LEU A 141 9.72 1.21 2.28
C LEU A 141 10.61 0.19 1.57
N ARG A 142 11.74 0.63 1.03
CA ARG A 142 12.72 -0.26 0.39
C ARG A 142 13.32 -1.23 1.40
N ALA A 143 13.64 -0.78 2.61
CA ALA A 143 14.14 -1.64 3.68
C ALA A 143 13.09 -2.69 4.10
N LEU A 144 11.82 -2.28 4.22
CA LEU A 144 10.70 -3.18 4.52
C LEU A 144 10.46 -4.20 3.39
N GLN A 145 10.53 -3.76 2.13
CA GLN A 145 10.41 -4.62 0.95
C GLN A 145 11.51 -5.69 0.89
N GLN A 146 12.76 -5.34 1.21
CA GLN A 146 13.86 -6.31 1.24
C GLN A 146 13.65 -7.37 2.32
N LYS A 147 13.28 -6.96 3.53
CA LYS A 147 13.01 -7.87 4.66
C LYS A 147 11.89 -8.86 4.35
N THR A 148 10.79 -8.36 3.77
CA THR A 148 9.61 -9.17 3.42
C THR A 148 9.90 -10.16 2.29
N ARG A 149 10.67 -9.77 1.26
CA ARG A 149 11.12 -10.68 0.19
C ARG A 149 12.01 -11.81 0.71
N CYS A 150 13.00 -11.49 1.55
CA CYS A 150 13.88 -12.50 2.15
C CYS A 150 13.12 -13.54 2.98
N TYR A 151 12.09 -13.13 3.73
CA TYR A 151 11.27 -14.06 4.51
C TYR A 151 10.43 -14.98 3.62
N ARG A 152 9.79 -14.45 2.57
CA ARG A 152 9.06 -15.27 1.60
C ARG A 152 9.97 -16.33 0.95
N ASP A 153 11.18 -15.96 0.58
CA ASP A 153 12.15 -16.91 0.01
C ASP A 153 12.64 -17.94 1.04
N SER A 154 12.73 -17.56 2.32
CA SER A 154 13.07 -18.48 3.41
C SER A 154 11.94 -19.49 3.70
N CYS A 155 10.67 -19.07 3.62
CA CYS A 155 9.51 -19.96 3.73
C CYS A 155 9.27 -20.81 2.47
N ARG A 156 9.73 -20.36 1.29
CA ARG A 156 9.61 -21.09 0.02
C ARG A 156 10.64 -22.21 -0.12
N LYS A 157 11.74 -22.19 0.63
CA LYS A 157 12.65 -23.35 0.67
C LYS A 157 11.89 -24.49 1.34
N PRO A 158 11.72 -25.66 0.68
CA PRO A 158 11.14 -26.81 1.35
C PRO A 158 12.02 -27.10 2.56
N ARG A 159 11.41 -27.15 3.74
CA ARG A 159 11.98 -27.87 4.88
C ARG A 159 12.22 -29.30 4.37
N ARG A 160 13.41 -29.57 3.83
CA ARG A 160 13.89 -30.94 3.65
C ARG A 160 13.95 -31.50 5.05
N SER A 161 12.91 -32.22 5.45
CA SER A 161 12.92 -33.06 6.63
C SER A 161 14.04 -34.07 6.44
N ARG A 162 15.18 -33.82 7.08
CA ARG A 162 16.11 -34.89 7.45
C ARG A 162 15.40 -35.76 8.47
N ARG A 163 14.91 -36.91 8.03
CA ARG A 163 14.81 -38.17 8.79
C ARG A 163 15.04 -39.24 7.72
N GLY A 164 16.12 -40.02 7.74
CA GLY A 164 16.70 -40.68 8.90
C GLY A 164 16.33 -42.14 8.74
#